data_AF-A0AAW0YEN2-F1
#
_entry.id   AF-A0AAW0YEN2-F1
#
_cell.length_a   1.000
_cell.length_b   1.000
_cell.length_c   1.000
_cell.angle_alpha   90.00
_cell.angle_beta   90.00
_cell.angle_gamma   90.00
#
_symmetry.space_group_name_H-M   'P 1'
#
loop_
_entity.id
_entity.type
_entity.pdbx_description
1 polymer ?
#
loop_
_entity_poly.entity_id
_entity_poly.type
_entity_poly.pdbx_seq_one_letter_code
_entity_poly.pdbx_strand_id
1 'polypeptide(L)'
;MGLWEFCFNGFRYPKFQYDYKFTGCNYIFSEEYRIIWSWMLPAWFMAVQTFMTIALLASLTTLVTISLVLVRWPMQIIMRYEWHLTGFCFCCQAITVIGIFFAVLVFGVMCWSRDWLLNPNFNYLSWSYAFAVIAGGIHAFAGFTLLHETFEARERKRQASNLLHMDPQGHIGMGMGMTSHGYI
;
A
#
# COMPACT_ATOMS: atom_id res chain seq x y z
N MET A 1 8.66 -19.07 -12.48
CA MET A 1 7.25 -18.68 -12.62
C MET A 1 7.06 -17.38 -11.86
N GLY A 2 6.42 -16.39 -12.47
CA GLY A 2 6.06 -15.13 -11.82
C GLY A 2 4.63 -15.16 -11.29
N LEU A 3 4.18 -14.05 -10.70
CA LEU A 3 2.81 -13.92 -10.23
C LEU A 3 1.81 -13.74 -11.40
N TRP A 4 2.24 -13.10 -12.49
CA TRP A 4 1.40 -12.72 -13.64
C TRP A 4 1.88 -13.31 -14.97
N GLU A 5 3.12 -13.79 -15.03
CA GLU A 5 3.75 -14.33 -16.23
C GLU A 5 4.42 -15.66 -15.90
N PHE A 6 4.19 -16.66 -16.74
CA PHE A 6 4.80 -17.97 -16.62
C PHE A 6 5.69 -18.20 -17.83
N CYS A 7 6.89 -18.73 -17.59
CA CYS A 7 7.84 -19.07 -18.63
C CYS A 7 8.04 -20.57 -18.64
N PHE A 8 7.79 -21.21 -19.78
CA PHE A 8 8.01 -22.63 -19.99
C PHE A 8 9.16 -22.86 -20.99
N ASN A 9 9.92 -23.93 -20.79
CA ASN A 9 10.96 -24.37 -21.71
C ASN A 9 10.70 -25.82 -22.13
N GLY A 10 9.93 -26.00 -23.21
CA GLY A 10 9.61 -27.32 -23.74
C GLY A 10 8.72 -28.14 -22.82
N PHE A 11 7.88 -27.48 -22.01
CA PHE A 11 7.00 -28.16 -21.06
C PHE A 11 5.85 -28.88 -21.79
N ARG A 12 5.58 -30.12 -21.39
CA ARG A 12 4.44 -30.91 -21.87
C ARG A 12 3.49 -31.17 -20.73
N TYR A 13 2.23 -30.78 -20.91
CA TYR A 13 1.22 -31.02 -19.89
C TYR A 13 0.69 -32.47 -19.99
N PRO A 14 0.84 -33.30 -18.94
CA PRO A 14 0.54 -34.73 -19.04
C PRO A 14 -0.92 -35.08 -19.37
N LYS A 15 -1.87 -34.19 -19.01
CA LYS A 15 -3.29 -34.42 -19.27
C LYS A 15 -3.74 -33.94 -20.66
N PHE A 16 -2.84 -33.32 -21.43
CA PHE A 16 -3.14 -32.88 -22.79
C PHE A 16 -2.78 -33.98 -23.78
N GLN A 17 -3.73 -34.36 -24.63
CA GLN A 17 -3.58 -35.53 -25.52
C GLN A 17 -2.72 -35.27 -26.76
N TYR A 18 -2.52 -34.00 -27.14
CA TYR A 18 -1.72 -33.62 -28.31
C TYR A 18 -0.27 -33.36 -27.91
N ASP A 19 0.68 -33.66 -28.80
CA ASP A 19 2.12 -33.36 -28.61
C ASP A 19 2.39 -31.86 -28.81
N TYR A 20 1.86 -31.06 -27.91
CA TYR A 20 2.12 -29.62 -27.84
C TYR A 20 3.13 -29.33 -26.73
N LYS A 21 4.12 -28.51 -27.07
CA LYS A 21 5.15 -28.05 -26.14
C LYS A 21 4.95 -26.58 -25.87
N PHE A 22 4.78 -26.22 -24.59
CA PHE A 22 4.76 -24.83 -24.15
C PHE A 22 6.19 -24.31 -24.09
N THR A 23 6.46 -23.25 -24.85
CA THR A 23 7.78 -22.61 -24.95
C THR A 23 7.64 -21.10 -24.96
N GLY A 24 8.43 -20.42 -24.13
CA GLY A 24 8.41 -18.97 -24.02
C GLY A 24 7.73 -18.49 -22.75
N CYS A 25 7.71 -17.16 -22.60
CA CYS A 25 7.07 -16.46 -21.49
C CYS A 25 5.79 -15.83 -22.01
N ASN A 26 4.66 -16.19 -21.41
CA ASN A 26 3.40 -15.54 -21.73
C ASN A 26 2.68 -15.11 -20.46
N TYR A 27 1.86 -14.08 -20.62
CA TYR A 27 0.91 -13.67 -19.61
C TYR A 27 -0.02 -14.84 -19.26
N ILE A 28 -0.36 -14.95 -17.99
CA ILE A 28 -1.16 -16.05 -17.45
C ILE A 28 -2.49 -16.26 -18.19
N PHE A 29 -3.18 -15.18 -18.59
CA PHE A 29 -4.45 -15.24 -19.31
C PHE A 29 -4.29 -15.13 -20.83
N SER A 30 -3.10 -15.46 -21.34
CA SER A 30 -2.88 -15.59 -22.79
C SER A 30 -3.68 -16.75 -23.36
N GLU A 31 -4.01 -16.66 -24.65
CA GLU A 31 -4.76 -17.72 -25.33
C GLU A 31 -3.99 -19.06 -25.34
N GLU A 32 -2.66 -19.01 -25.42
CA GLU A 32 -1.79 -20.19 -25.37
C GLU A 32 -2.04 -21.01 -24.09
N TYR A 33 -2.19 -20.34 -22.95
CA TYR A 33 -2.35 -21.01 -21.65
C TYR A 33 -3.79 -21.37 -21.29
N ARG A 34 -4.77 -21.04 -22.14
CA ARG A 34 -6.20 -21.32 -21.86
C ARG A 34 -6.48 -22.79 -21.59
N ILE A 35 -5.72 -23.69 -22.21
CA ILE A 35 -5.83 -25.15 -22.08
C ILE A 35 -5.40 -25.62 -20.67
N ILE A 36 -4.40 -24.98 -20.08
CA ILE A 36 -3.78 -25.37 -18.81
C ILE A 36 -4.11 -24.43 -17.65
N TRP A 37 -4.96 -23.42 -17.90
CA TRP A 37 -5.21 -22.32 -16.99
C TRP A 37 -5.74 -22.78 -15.62
N SER A 38 -6.73 -23.68 -15.62
CA SER A 38 -7.35 -24.19 -14.38
C SER A 38 -6.37 -24.95 -13.48
N TRP A 39 -5.33 -25.56 -14.06
CA TRP A 39 -4.26 -26.22 -13.32
C TRP A 39 -3.25 -25.22 -12.77
N MET A 40 -2.88 -24.22 -13.58
CA MET A 40 -1.88 -23.22 -13.23
C MET A 40 -2.37 -22.20 -12.20
N LEU A 41 -3.67 -21.85 -12.22
CA LEU A 41 -4.30 -20.88 -11.33
C LEU A 41 -5.35 -21.51 -10.41
N PRO A 42 -4.93 -22.22 -9.37
CA PRO A 42 -5.83 -22.61 -8.30
C PRO A 42 -6.32 -21.39 -7.53
N ALA A 43 -7.44 -21.54 -6.81
CA ALA A 43 -8.09 -20.45 -6.08
C ALA A 43 -7.17 -19.74 -5.07
N TRP A 44 -6.29 -20.49 -4.40
CA TRP A 44 -5.34 -19.91 -3.45
C TRP A 44 -4.30 -19.00 -4.15
N PHE A 45 -3.90 -19.32 -5.39
CA PHE A 45 -2.93 -18.50 -6.13
C PHE A 45 -3.59 -17.21 -6.63
N MET A 46 -4.86 -17.28 -7.04
CA MET A 46 -5.67 -16.09 -7.30
C MET A 46 -5.82 -15.21 -6.06
N ALA A 47 -5.97 -15.79 -4.87
CA ALA A 47 -6.00 -15.02 -3.62
C ALA A 47 -4.66 -14.29 -3.37
N VAL A 48 -3.51 -14.94 -3.59
CA VAL A 48 -2.18 -14.30 -3.51
C VAL A 48 -2.08 -13.12 -4.48
N GLN A 49 -2.54 -13.30 -5.72
CA GLN A 49 -2.62 -12.23 -6.72
C GLN A 49 -3.46 -11.04 -6.22
N THR A 50 -4.64 -11.30 -5.67
CA THR A 50 -5.52 -10.26 -5.12
C THR A 50 -4.86 -9.51 -3.97
N PHE A 51 -4.26 -10.21 -3.01
CA PHE A 51 -3.60 -9.57 -1.87
C PHE A 51 -2.42 -8.69 -2.31
N MET A 52 -1.60 -9.17 -3.24
CA MET A 52 -0.47 -8.38 -3.79
C MET A 52 -0.96 -7.16 -4.56
N THR A 53 -2.04 -7.27 -5.34
CA THR A 53 -2.61 -6.14 -6.07
C THR A 53 -3.19 -5.09 -5.12
N ILE A 54 -3.94 -5.50 -4.09
CA ILE A 54 -4.47 -4.57 -3.09
C ILE A 54 -3.32 -3.87 -2.35
N ALA A 55 -2.28 -4.61 -1.97
CA ALA A 55 -1.10 -4.04 -1.33
C ALA A 55 -0.36 -3.05 -2.24
N LEU A 56 -0.22 -3.37 -3.53
CA LEU A 56 0.39 -2.46 -4.50
C LEU A 56 -0.42 -1.17 -4.66
N LEU A 57 -1.75 -1.27 -4.80
CA LEU A 57 -2.61 -0.09 -4.93
C LEU A 57 -2.60 0.78 -3.66
N ALA A 58 -2.66 0.17 -2.48
CA ALA A 58 -2.61 0.88 -1.21
C ALA A 58 -1.24 1.57 -0.99
N SER A 59 -0.14 0.93 -1.37
CA SER A 59 1.19 1.53 -1.26
C SER A 59 1.41 2.67 -2.25
N LEU A 60 0.96 2.53 -3.50
CA LEU A 60 0.97 3.63 -4.48
C LEU A 60 0.12 4.81 -4.02
N THR A 61 -1.05 4.54 -3.45
CA THR A 61 -1.91 5.60 -2.86
C THR A 61 -1.17 6.32 -1.74
N THR A 62 -0.52 5.58 -0.84
CA THR A 62 0.31 6.15 0.23
C THR A 62 1.44 7.02 -0.32
N LEU A 63 2.14 6.54 -1.35
CA LEU A 63 3.24 7.28 -2.00
C LEU A 63 2.75 8.59 -2.63
N VAL A 64 1.62 8.58 -3.31
CA VAL A 64 1.02 9.78 -3.90
C VAL A 64 0.61 10.76 -2.80
N THR A 65 -0.11 10.30 -1.78
CA THR A 65 -0.58 11.17 -0.69
C THR A 65 0.58 11.76 0.11
N ILE A 66 1.60 10.97 0.48
CA ILE A 66 2.75 11.50 1.21
C ILE A 66 3.56 12.49 0.37
N SER A 67 3.69 12.25 -0.94
CA SER A 67 4.36 13.19 -1.85
C SER A 67 3.64 14.54 -1.89
N LEU A 68 2.31 14.53 -1.93
CA LEU A 68 1.51 15.76 -1.86
C LEU A 68 1.72 16.50 -0.53
N VAL A 69 1.72 15.76 0.59
CA VAL A 69 1.99 16.32 1.93
C VAL A 69 3.38 16.96 2.00
N LEU A 70 4.41 16.29 1.49
CA LEU A 70 5.80 16.78 1.49
C LEU A 70 5.97 18.03 0.62
N VAL A 71 5.38 18.06 -0.57
CA VAL A 71 5.42 19.22 -1.48
C VAL A 71 4.52 20.36 -0.99
N ARG A 72 3.67 20.09 0.03
CA ARG A 72 2.65 21.02 0.54
C ARG A 72 1.73 21.55 -0.56
N TRP A 73 1.42 20.71 -1.55
CA TRP A 73 0.54 21.09 -2.66
C TRP A 73 -0.78 20.30 -2.63
N PRO A 74 -1.96 20.96 -2.51
CA PRO A 74 -2.19 22.39 -2.31
C PRO A 74 -2.09 22.84 -0.83
N MET A 75 -1.38 23.95 -0.60
CA MET A 75 -0.97 24.46 0.73
C MET A 75 -2.13 24.57 1.74
N GLN A 76 -3.28 25.11 1.30
CA GLN A 76 -4.44 25.38 2.16
C GLN A 76 -5.09 24.09 2.69
N ILE A 77 -5.20 23.07 1.85
CA ILE A 77 -5.85 21.80 2.23
C ILE A 77 -4.93 21.00 3.15
N ILE A 78 -3.64 20.92 2.82
CA ILE A 78 -2.69 20.10 3.55
C ILE A 78 -2.51 20.61 4.98
N MET A 79 -2.31 21.91 5.19
CA MET A 79 -2.15 22.44 6.56
C MET A 79 -3.40 22.23 7.44
N ARG A 80 -4.60 22.25 6.85
CA ARG A 80 -5.87 22.06 7.59
C ARG A 80 -6.09 20.59 7.98
N TYR A 81 -5.75 19.67 7.07
CA TYR A 81 -6.07 18.25 7.14
C TYR A 81 -4.84 17.34 7.31
N GLU A 82 -3.67 17.87 7.66
CA GLU A 82 -2.40 17.14 7.77
C GLU A 82 -2.56 15.82 8.55
N TRP A 83 -3.09 15.89 9.78
CA TRP A 83 -3.26 14.71 10.64
C TRP A 83 -4.23 13.66 10.07
N HIS A 84 -5.22 14.06 9.27
CA HIS A 84 -6.13 13.13 8.59
C HIS A 84 -5.43 12.45 7.42
N LEU A 85 -4.62 13.20 6.66
CA LEU A 85 -3.87 12.69 5.53
C LEU A 85 -2.78 11.70 5.97
N THR A 86 -2.02 12.03 7.02
CA THR A 86 -1.01 11.12 7.59
C THR A 86 -1.66 9.88 8.21
N GLY A 87 -2.80 10.04 8.89
CA GLY A 87 -3.58 8.91 9.38
C GLY A 87 -4.14 8.01 8.27
N PHE A 88 -4.59 8.60 7.16
CA PHE A 88 -5.02 7.84 5.98
C PHE A 88 -3.86 7.06 5.35
N CYS A 89 -2.68 7.69 5.20
CA CYS A 89 -1.46 7.02 4.75
C CYS A 89 -1.09 5.82 5.65
N PHE A 90 -1.19 5.99 6.98
CA PHE A 90 -0.97 4.89 7.92
C PHE A 90 -1.94 3.72 7.68
N CYS A 91 -3.24 4.00 7.51
CA CYS A 91 -4.24 2.95 7.23
C CYS A 91 -3.94 2.21 5.91
N CYS A 92 -3.61 2.94 4.84
CA CYS A 92 -3.22 2.33 3.56
C CYS A 92 -1.96 1.49 3.69
N GLN A 93 -0.98 1.95 4.47
CA GLN A 93 0.24 1.20 4.74
C GLN A 93 -0.02 -0.07 5.56
N ALA A 94 -0.92 -0.01 6.55
CA ALA A 94 -1.33 -1.19 7.31
C ALA A 94 -2.00 -2.24 6.41
N ILE A 95 -2.88 -1.81 5.49
CA ILE A 95 -3.48 -2.69 4.47
C ILE A 95 -2.39 -3.32 3.59
N THR A 96 -1.37 -2.55 3.21
CA THR A 96 -0.25 -3.03 2.41
C THR A 96 0.53 -4.13 3.13
N VAL A 97 0.89 -3.91 4.39
CA VAL A 97 1.63 -4.89 5.20
C VAL A 97 0.82 -6.17 5.40
N ILE A 98 -0.47 -6.04 5.71
CA ILE A 98 -1.38 -7.18 5.88
C ILE A 98 -1.50 -7.96 4.56
N GLY A 99 -1.67 -7.26 3.43
CA GLY A 99 -1.75 -7.88 2.11
C GLY A 99 -0.48 -8.64 1.73
N ILE A 100 0.69 -8.03 1.90
CA ILE A 100 1.98 -8.69 1.64
C ILE A 100 2.17 -9.89 2.57
N PHE A 101 1.86 -9.75 3.86
CA PHE A 101 1.98 -10.84 4.83
C PHE A 101 1.14 -12.06 4.42
N PHE A 102 -0.15 -11.87 4.11
CA PHE A 102 -1.01 -12.97 3.68
C PHE A 102 -0.59 -13.54 2.32
N ALA A 103 -0.17 -12.71 1.38
CA ALA A 103 0.33 -13.18 0.08
C ALA A 103 1.56 -14.09 0.24
N VAL A 104 2.55 -13.66 1.03
CA VAL A 104 3.79 -14.40 1.32
C VAL A 104 3.50 -15.67 2.11
N LEU A 105 2.60 -15.60 3.10
CA LEU A 105 2.20 -16.74 3.92
C LEU A 105 1.49 -17.81 3.09
N VAL A 106 0.44 -17.44 2.36
CA VAL A 106 -0.34 -18.37 1.53
C VAL A 106 0.54 -18.99 0.46
N PHE A 107 1.34 -18.19 -0.25
CA PHE A 107 2.26 -18.72 -1.26
C PHE A 107 3.33 -19.63 -0.64
N GLY A 108 3.89 -19.24 0.51
CA GLY A 108 4.92 -20.02 1.21
C GLY A 108 4.41 -21.38 1.71
N VAL A 109 3.15 -21.47 2.13
CA VAL A 109 2.54 -22.75 2.55
C VAL A 109 2.15 -23.60 1.34
N MET A 110 1.62 -22.99 0.28
CA MET A 110 1.02 -23.72 -0.84
C MET A 110 2.01 -24.06 -1.97
N CYS A 111 3.20 -23.46 -2.01
CA CYS A 111 4.14 -23.64 -3.12
C CYS A 111 4.63 -25.09 -3.32
N TRP A 112 4.60 -25.91 -2.27
CA TRP A 112 4.94 -27.34 -2.32
C TRP A 112 3.72 -28.27 -2.30
N SER A 113 2.51 -27.73 -2.48
CA SER A 113 1.31 -28.56 -2.56
C SER A 113 1.40 -29.54 -3.73
N ARG A 114 1.14 -30.81 -3.44
CA ARG A 114 1.15 -31.91 -4.42
C ARG A 114 0.04 -31.77 -5.47
N ASP A 115 -0.99 -30.97 -5.16
CA ASP A 115 -2.14 -30.77 -6.04
C ASP A 115 -1.91 -29.69 -7.11
N TRP A 116 -0.87 -28.86 -6.95
CA TRP A 116 -0.61 -27.75 -7.86
C TRP A 116 0.46 -28.07 -8.91
N LEU A 117 1.68 -28.43 -8.50
CA LEU A 117 2.77 -28.73 -9.42
C LEU A 117 2.96 -30.24 -9.59
N LEU A 118 3.25 -30.67 -10.82
CA LEU A 118 3.49 -32.09 -11.13
C LEU A 118 4.64 -32.66 -10.30
N ASN A 119 5.71 -31.89 -10.13
CA ASN A 119 6.86 -32.25 -9.30
C ASN A 119 7.18 -31.13 -8.29
N PRO A 120 6.49 -31.10 -7.13
CA PRO A 120 6.65 -30.02 -6.16
C PRO A 120 8.06 -29.97 -5.56
N ASN A 121 8.74 -31.11 -5.44
CA ASN A 121 10.10 -31.19 -4.87
C ASN A 121 11.17 -30.38 -5.63
N PHE A 122 10.92 -30.06 -6.90
CA PHE A 122 11.81 -29.21 -7.71
C PHE A 122 11.37 -27.75 -7.76
N ASN A 123 10.32 -27.37 -7.01
CA ASN A 123 9.90 -25.99 -6.90
C ASN A 123 10.76 -25.27 -5.86
N TYR A 124 11.57 -24.32 -6.32
CA TYR A 124 12.41 -23.50 -5.46
C TYR A 124 11.90 -22.06 -5.46
N LEU A 125 11.77 -21.48 -4.27
CA LEU A 125 11.45 -20.07 -4.11
C LEU A 125 12.60 -19.23 -4.62
N SER A 126 12.32 -18.40 -5.62
CA SER A 126 13.31 -17.54 -6.27
C SER A 126 13.38 -16.15 -5.63
N TRP A 127 14.22 -15.30 -6.20
CA TRP A 127 14.47 -13.93 -5.76
C TRP A 127 13.21 -13.08 -5.53
N SER A 128 12.17 -13.22 -6.35
CA SER A 128 10.95 -12.40 -6.21
C SER A 128 10.22 -12.67 -4.89
N TYR A 129 10.24 -13.91 -4.40
CA TYR A 129 9.65 -14.25 -3.11
C TYR A 129 10.46 -13.62 -1.96
N ALA A 130 11.79 -13.72 -2.01
CA ALA A 130 12.65 -13.10 -1.01
C ALA A 130 12.47 -11.57 -0.97
N PHE A 131 12.38 -10.93 -2.15
CA PHE A 131 12.10 -9.50 -2.23
C PHE A 131 10.72 -9.14 -1.68
N ALA A 132 9.69 -9.97 -1.85
CA ALA A 132 8.38 -9.72 -1.25
C ALA A 132 8.43 -9.74 0.29
N VAL A 133 9.18 -10.68 0.88
CA VAL A 133 9.39 -10.74 2.34
C VAL A 133 10.11 -9.49 2.85
N ILE A 134 11.21 -9.11 2.19
CA ILE A 134 12.00 -7.92 2.54
C ILE A 134 11.14 -6.65 2.40
N ALA A 135 10.39 -6.53 1.30
CA ALA A 135 9.48 -5.41 1.07
C ALA A 135 8.43 -5.34 2.17
N GLY A 136 7.85 -6.46 2.60
CA GLY A 136 6.92 -6.51 3.73
C GLY A 136 7.51 -5.92 5.01
N GLY A 137 8.78 -6.25 5.32
CA GLY A 137 9.51 -5.67 6.46
C GLY A 137 9.72 -4.16 6.34
N ILE A 138 10.14 -3.68 5.16
CA ILE A 138 10.32 -2.24 4.89
C ILE A 138 8.98 -1.50 5.00
N HIS A 139 7.91 -2.08 4.45
CA HIS A 139 6.57 -1.49 4.55
C HIS A 139 6.07 -1.43 5.99
N ALA A 140 6.36 -2.44 6.81
CA ALA A 140 6.03 -2.45 8.24
C ALA A 140 6.77 -1.34 8.99
N PHE A 141 8.07 -1.18 8.73
CA PHE A 141 8.86 -0.10 9.31
C PHE A 141 8.31 1.28 8.91
N ALA A 142 8.02 1.48 7.62
CA ALA A 142 7.41 2.72 7.14
C ALA A 142 6.00 2.97 7.73
N GLY A 143 5.24 1.90 8.01
CA GLY A 143 3.96 2.01 8.72
C GLY A 143 4.13 2.52 10.15
N PHE A 144 5.16 2.05 10.85
CA PHE A 144 5.47 2.52 12.20
C PHE A 144 5.88 4.00 12.22
N THR A 145 6.71 4.44 11.26
CA THR A 145 7.08 5.86 11.17
C THR A 145 5.89 6.75 10.83
N LEU A 146 5.02 6.33 9.90
CA LEU A 146 3.78 7.06 9.59
C LEU A 146 2.81 7.13 10.78
N LEU A 147 2.76 6.09 11.61
CA LEU A 147 1.97 6.11 12.84
C LEU A 147 2.49 7.17 13.81
N HIS A 148 3.82 7.22 14.00
CA HIS A 148 4.46 8.24 14.82
C HIS A 148 4.15 9.65 14.30
N GLU A 149 4.34 9.89 13.01
CA GLU A 149 4.02 11.18 12.36
C GLU A 149 2.54 11.56 12.51
N THR A 150 1.63 10.59 12.48
CA THR A 150 0.20 10.84 12.68
C THR A 150 -0.08 11.33 14.10
N PHE A 151 0.56 10.73 15.11
CA PHE A 151 0.42 11.18 16.49
C PHE A 151 1.01 12.57 16.70
N GLU A 152 2.20 12.85 16.16
CA GLU A 152 2.81 14.17 16.25
C GLU A 152 1.98 15.25 15.52
N ALA A 153 1.48 14.96 14.31
CA ALA A 153 0.60 15.88 13.58
C ALA A 153 -0.68 16.20 14.36
N ARG A 154 -1.23 15.21 15.08
CA ARG A 154 -2.40 15.39 15.94
C ARG A 154 -2.09 16.30 17.14
N GLU A 155 -0.92 16.12 17.76
CA GLU A 155 -0.50 16.95 18.89
C GLU A 155 -0.20 18.39 18.47
N ARG A 156 0.48 18.61 17.33
CA ARG A 156 0.70 19.95 16.75
C ARG A 156 -0.62 20.71 16.57
N LYS A 157 -1.65 20.01 16.06
CA LYS A 157 -2.99 20.60 15.89
C LYS A 157 -3.68 20.93 17.22
N ARG A 158 -3.51 20.07 18.23
CA ARG A 158 -4.05 20.31 19.58
C ARG A 158 -3.42 21.54 20.22
N GLN A 159 -2.10 21.67 20.13
CA GLN A 159 -1.36 22.83 20.65
C GLN A 159 -1.77 24.13 19.95
N ALA A 160 -1.84 24.12 18.62
CA ALA A 160 -2.31 25.28 17.85
C ALA A 160 -3.75 25.67 18.23
N SER A 161 -4.64 24.69 18.44
CA SER A 161 -6.00 24.95 18.90
C SER A 161 -6.01 25.55 20.32
N ASN A 162 -5.22 25.03 21.25
CA ASN A 162 -5.18 25.53 22.62
C ASN A 162 -4.68 26.99 22.68
N LEU A 163 -3.66 27.34 21.88
CA LEU A 163 -3.13 28.71 21.79
C LEU A 163 -4.20 29.71 21.33
N LEU A 164 -5.05 29.34 20.38
CA LEU A 164 -6.16 30.19 19.91
C LEU A 164 -7.23 30.44 20.98
N HIS A 165 -7.45 29.50 21.91
CA HIS A 165 -8.41 29.70 23.01
C HIS A 165 -7.81 30.47 24.19
N MET A 166 -6.48 30.54 24.28
CA MET A 166 -5.77 31.28 25.30
C MET A 166 -5.60 32.77 24.98
N ASP A 167 -6.04 33.26 23.81
CA ASP A 167 -6.10 34.70 23.49
C ASP A 167 -7.39 35.31 24.07
N PRO A 168 -7.36 35.96 25.25
CA PRO A 168 -8.53 36.53 25.88
C PRO A 168 -8.48 38.04 25.63
N GLN A 169 -9.31 38.56 24.72
CA GLN A 169 -9.63 39.99 24.69
C GLN A 169 -8.43 40.95 24.65
N GLY A 170 -7.65 40.91 23.56
CA GLY A 170 -6.49 41.79 23.36
C GLY A 170 -6.66 42.96 22.38
N HIS A 171 -7.89 43.45 22.09
CA HIS A 171 -8.19 44.83 21.61
C HIS A 171 -9.62 44.94 21.02
N ILE A 172 -10.62 45.09 21.90
CA ILE A 172 -11.82 45.88 21.58
C ILE A 172 -11.80 47.02 22.60
N GLY A 173 -11.27 48.17 22.21
CA GLY A 173 -11.13 49.29 23.14
C GLY A 173 -10.18 50.42 22.71
N MET A 174 -10.12 50.80 21.43
CA MET A 174 -9.81 52.20 21.13
C MET A 174 -11.07 53.02 21.43
N GLY A 175 -11.21 53.33 22.71
CA GLY A 175 -12.22 54.22 23.25
C GLY A 175 -12.09 55.59 22.58
N MET A 176 -13.07 55.88 21.75
CA MET A 176 -13.72 57.16 21.56
C MET A 176 -13.56 58.09 22.78
N GLY A 177 -12.53 58.93 22.77
CA GLY A 177 -12.30 60.01 23.72
C GLY A 177 -12.69 61.34 23.10
N MET A 178 -13.99 61.61 23.05
CA MET A 178 -14.52 62.97 22.91
C MET A 178 -14.11 63.76 24.16
N THR A 179 -13.25 64.76 24.01
CA THR A 179 -13.13 65.85 24.99
C THR A 179 -13.47 67.17 24.29
N SER A 180 -14.72 67.59 24.48
CA SER A 180 -15.18 68.96 24.30
C SER A 180 -15.07 69.69 25.64
N HIS A 181 -14.39 70.84 25.67
CA HIS A 181 -14.46 72.00 26.58
C HIS A 181 -13.26 72.91 26.16
N GLY A 182 -13.33 74.20 25.81
CA GLY A 182 -14.27 75.26 26.12
C GLY A 182 -13.55 76.36 26.91
N TYR A 183 -13.29 77.53 26.28
CA TYR A 183 -12.84 78.83 26.83
C TYR A 183 -11.40 78.87 27.42
N ILE A 184 -10.50 79.84 27.19
CA ILE A 184 -10.51 81.27 26.80
C ILE A 184 -9.35 81.51 25.82
#